data_AF-A0A7Z9UDB1-F1
#
_entry.id   AF-A0A7Z9UDB1-F1
#
_cell.length_a   1.000
_cell.length_b   1.000
_cell.length_c   1.000
_cell.angle_alpha   90.00
_cell.angle_beta   90.00
_cell.angle_gamma   90.00
#
_symmetry.space_group_name_H-M   'P 1'
#
loop_
_entity.id
_entity.type
_entity.pdbx_description
1 polymer ?
#
loop_
_entity_poly.entity_id
_entity_poly.type
_entity_poly.pdbx_seq_one_letter_code
_entity_poly.pdbx_strand_id
1 'polypeptide(L)' 'MSRYQPEGSGEAKFFVPVLQYPDGYSLSVDGGTADYDAIAQKVTVTPEGTDEVVISISPVAE' A
#
# COMPACT_ATOMS: atom_id res chain seq x y z
N MET A 1 2.57 -7.76 6.08
CA MET A 1 1.87 -6.69 6.81
C MET A 1 2.90 -5.65 7.20
N SER A 2 2.72 -4.41 6.76
CA SER A 2 3.60 -3.29 7.09
C SER A 2 2.78 -2.25 7.85
N ARG A 3 3.35 -1.66 8.90
CA ARG A 3 2.71 -0.64 9.72
C ARG A 3 3.61 0.57 9.79
N TYR A 4 3.04 1.77 9.69
CA TYR A 4 3.77 3.00 9.97
C TYR A 4 2.85 4.02 10.60
N GLN A 5 3.43 4.90 11.42
CA GLN A 5 2.71 6.02 12.00
C GLN A 5 3.16 7.31 11.28
N PRO A 6 2.26 8.01 10.60
CA PRO A 6 2.61 9.22 9.86
C PRO A 6 2.92 10.37 10.83
N GLU A 7 4.13 10.94 10.76
CA GLU A 7 4.40 12.26 11.35
C GLU A 7 3.87 13.34 10.40
N GLY A 8 2.58 13.66 10.49
CA GLY A 8 1.90 14.66 9.64
C GLY A 8 1.28 14.08 8.37
N SER A 9 1.23 14.85 7.27
CA SER A 9 0.60 14.44 5.99
C SER A 9 1.55 13.65 5.06
N GLY A 10 2.48 12.87 5.64
CA GLY A 10 3.51 12.17 4.88
C GLY A 10 2.96 10.99 4.10
N GLU A 11 3.05 11.04 2.77
CA GLU A 11 2.74 9.89 1.90
C GLU A 11 3.78 8.78 2.08
N ALA A 12 3.32 7.54 2.18
CA ALA A 12 4.19 6.37 2.10
C ALA A 12 4.19 5.80 0.68
N LYS A 13 5.38 5.48 0.15
CA LYS A 13 5.56 5.00 -1.23
C LYS A 13 6.34 3.70 -1.18
N PHE A 14 5.79 2.64 -1.77
CA PHE A 14 6.44 1.33 -1.82
C PHE A 14 6.39 0.75 -3.23
N PHE A 15 7.44 -0.01 -3.55
CA PHE A 15 7.55 -0.74 -4.80
C PHE A 15 6.99 -2.16 -4.60
N VAL A 16 6.06 -2.56 -5.46
CA VAL A 16 5.39 -3.86 -5.42
C VAL A 16 5.65 -4.59 -6.74
N PRO A 17 6.68 -5.44 -6.81
CA PRO A 17 7.10 -6.04 -8.07
C PRO A 17 6.07 -7.04 -8.59
N VAL A 18 5.74 -6.95 -9.89
CA VAL A 18 4.84 -7.90 -10.57
C VAL A 18 5.41 -9.32 -10.53
N LEU A 19 6.73 -9.49 -10.49
CA LEU A 19 7.36 -10.81 -10.35
C LEU A 19 6.99 -11.52 -9.04
N GLN A 20 6.67 -10.77 -7.98
CA GLN A 20 6.26 -11.34 -6.69
C GLN A 20 4.76 -11.68 -6.67
N TYR A 21 3.99 -11.07 -7.57
CA TYR A 21 2.54 -11.19 -7.68
C TYR A 21 2.14 -11.29 -9.16
N PRO A 22 2.52 -12.38 -9.86
CA PRO A 22 2.31 -12.50 -11.31
C PRO A 22 0.83 -12.46 -11.69
N ASP A 23 -0.03 -12.98 -10.82
CA ASP A 23 -1.50 -12.99 -10.96
C ASP A 23 -2.16 -11.76 -10.30
N GLY A 24 -1.35 -10.78 -9.89
CA GLY A 24 -1.78 -9.61 -9.15
C GLY A 24 -1.83 -9.82 -7.64
N TYR A 25 -2.25 -8.77 -6.93
CA TYR A 25 -2.36 -8.76 -5.48
C TYR A 25 -3.58 -7.97 -5.02
N SER A 26 -4.07 -8.30 -3.84
CA SER A 26 -5.03 -7.50 -3.09
C SER A 26 -4.30 -6.55 -2.15
N LEU A 27 -4.71 -5.29 -2.15
CA LEU A 27 -4.23 -4.25 -1.26
C LEU A 27 -5.35 -3.84 -0.30
N SER A 28 -5.04 -3.84 0.99
CA SER A 28 -5.92 -3.30 2.03
C SER A 28 -5.14 -2.26 2.83
N VAL A 29 -5.76 -1.10 3.02
CA VAL A 29 -5.23 0.01 3.81
C VAL A 29 -6.27 0.41 4.83
N ASP A 30 -5.84 0.48 6.09
CA ASP A 30 -6.61 1.02 7.21
C ASP A 30 -5.94 2.32 7.67
N GLY A 31 -6.74 3.36 7.93
CA GLY A 31 -6.24 4.70 8.30
C GLY A 31 -5.78 5.58 7.13
N GLY A 32 -6.04 5.17 5.87
CA GLY A 32 -5.60 5.91 4.71
C GLY A 32 -6.23 5.43 3.39
N THR A 33 -5.87 6.13 2.31
CA THR A 33 -6.21 5.76 0.93
C THR A 33 -4.98 5.30 0.18
N ALA A 34 -5.16 4.45 -0.83
CA ALA A 34 -4.07 3.96 -1.66
C ALA A 34 -4.34 4.15 -3.14
N ASP A 35 -3.29 4.51 -3.86
CA ASP A 35 -3.23 4.56 -5.32
C ASP A 35 -2.17 3.59 -5.83
N TYR A 36 -2.48 2.89 -6.92
CA TYR A 36 -1.59 1.92 -7.54
C TYR A 36 -1.28 2.30 -8.99
N ASP A 37 0.00 2.50 -9.26
CA ASP A 37 0.55 2.63 -10.61
C ASP A 37 1.13 1.28 -11.06
N ALA A 38 0.38 0.60 -11.93
CA ALA A 38 0.78 -0.70 -12.47
C ALA A 38 2.00 -0.63 -13.40
N ILE A 39 2.20 0.50 -14.09
CA ILE A 39 3.32 0.68 -15.02
C ILE A 39 4.61 0.87 -14.22
N ALA A 40 4.56 1.72 -13.19
CA ALA A 40 5.69 1.97 -12.30
C ALA A 40 5.85 0.90 -11.20
N GLN A 41 4.90 -0.03 -11.08
CA GLN A 41 4.83 -1.06 -10.03
C GLN A 41 4.95 -0.45 -8.62
N LYS A 42 4.21 0.65 -8.41
CA LYS A 42 4.33 1.48 -7.22
C LYS A 42 2.97 1.69 -6.57
N VAL A 43 2.93 1.56 -5.25
CA VAL A 43 1.78 1.92 -4.43
C VAL A 43 2.13 3.16 -3.64
N THR A 44 1.21 4.13 -3.67
CA THR A 44 1.27 5.35 -2.86
C THR A 44 0.14 5.31 -1.86
N VAL A 45 0.44 5.46 -0.58
CA VAL A 45 -0.55 5.51 0.50
C VAL A 45 -0.54 6.89 1.13
N THR A 46 -1.71 7.48 1.18
CA THR A 46 -1.96 8.79 1.76
C THR A 46 -2.75 8.60 3.06
N PRO A 47 -2.18 8.96 4.22
CA PRO A 47 -2.90 8.87 5.49
C PRO A 47 -4.07 9.86 5.50
N GLU A 48 -5.20 9.47 6.08
CA GLU A 48 -6.36 10.35 6.28
C GLU A 48 -6.25 11.19 7.56
N GLY A 49 -5.33 10.83 8.46
CA GLY A 49 -5.09 11.50 9.73
C GLY A 49 -3.70 11.23 10.30
N THR A 50 -3.53 11.44 11.60
CA THR A 50 -2.26 11.20 12.33
C THR A 50 -2.20 9.83 13.01
N ASP A 51 -3.28 9.06 12.91
CA ASP A 51 -3.38 7.71 13.46
C ASP A 51 -2.54 6.71 12.66
N GLU A 52 -2.31 5.53 13.24
CA GLU A 52 -1.53 4.45 12.61
C GLU A 52 -2.15 4.04 11.25
N VAL A 53 -1.31 3.88 10.23
CA VAL A 53 -1.72 3.33 8.93
C VAL A 53 -1.24 1.90 8.83
N VAL A 54 -2.17 1.00 8.53
CA VAL A 54 -1.89 -0.43 8.38
C VAL A 54 -2.07 -0.84 6.93
N ILE A 55 -1.01 -1.41 6.35
CA ILE A 55 -0.99 -1.83 4.94
C ILE A 55 -0.80 -3.35 4.87
N SER A 56 -1.72 -3.99 4.15
CA SER A 56 -1.68 -5.42 3.88
C SER A 56 -1.72 -5.67 2.38
N ILE A 57 -0.70 -6.37 1.88
CA ILE A 57 -0.60 -6.85 0.52
C ILE A 57 -0.61 -8.37 0.57
N SER A 58 -1.51 -8.98 -0.17
CA SER A 58 -1.64 -10.44 -0.28
C SER A 58 -1.80 -10.83 -1.75
N PRO A 59 -1.29 -11.98 -2.20
CA PRO A 59 -1.63 -12.51 -3.53
C PRO A 59 -3.15 -12.59 -3.68
N VAL A 60 -3.67 -12.38 -4.89
CA VAL A 60 -5.08 -12.72 -5.14
C VAL A 60 -5.19 -14.23 -5.00
N ALA A 61 -6.01 -14.72 -4.06
CA ALA A 61 -6.26 -16.15 -3.96
C ALA A 61 -7.06 -16.58 -5.21
N GLU A 62 -6.60 -17.64 -5.88
CA GLU A 62 -7.41 -18.39 -6.86
C GLU A 62 -8.62 -19.04 -6.20
#